data_AF-A0A832FRP9-F1
#
_entry.id   AF-A0A832FRP9-F1
#
_cell.length_a   1.000
_cell.length_b   1.000
_cell.length_c   1.000
_cell.angle_alpha   90.00
_cell.angle_beta   90.00
_cell.angle_gamma   90.00
#
_symmetry.space_group_name_H-M   'P 1'
#
loop_
_entity.id
_entity.type
_entity.pdbx_description
1 polymer ?
#
loop_
_entity_poly.entity_id
_entity_poly.type
_entity_poly.pdbx_seq_one_letter_code
_entity_poly.pdbx_strand_id
1 'polypeptide(L)'
;MEGSKKKGFLTIKQLEVLKLRAQGYTQNNIADIMKTTRENIAVIERRAKSNLIRAIETIVSYIESVSLAKVEIKKGENTYIAVKRILREANNAKVKLKEHMPEIIDILKRIGGEEDGKLNTNIIVYIQKDGSINLITIPDKKKRIPKVCTLS
;
A
#
# COMPACT_ATOMS: atom_id res chain seq x y z
N MET A 1 31.43 17.97 4.37
CA MET A 1 30.83 16.84 3.63
C MET A 1 29.57 16.42 4.38
N GLU A 2 28.40 16.94 3.98
CA GLU A 2 27.14 16.53 4.58
C GLU A 2 26.75 15.16 4.02
N GLY A 3 26.98 14.12 4.81
CA GLY A 3 26.40 12.81 4.58
C GLY A 3 24.89 12.97 4.44
N SER A 4 24.39 12.76 3.22
CA SER A 4 22.98 12.82 2.87
C SER A 4 22.12 12.10 3.91
N LYS A 5 21.47 12.85 4.80
CA LYS A 5 20.53 12.29 5.78
C LYS A 5 19.49 11.49 5.01
N LYS A 6 19.46 10.18 5.22
CA LYS A 6 18.46 9.27 4.67
C LYS A 6 17.31 9.16 5.67
N LYS A 7 16.07 9.18 5.18
CA LYS A 7 14.89 8.83 5.97
C LYS A 7 14.35 7.52 5.40
N GLY A 8 14.79 6.40 5.96
CA GLY A 8 14.53 5.05 5.42
C GLY A 8 15.23 4.83 4.07
N PHE A 9 14.50 4.26 3.10
CA PHE A 9 15.00 3.99 1.74
C PHE A 9 15.09 5.24 0.84
N LEU A 10 14.67 6.41 1.32
CA LEU A 10 14.68 7.67 0.57
C LEU A 10 15.67 8.68 1.13
N THR A 11 16.31 9.44 0.25
CA THR A 11 17.07 10.64 0.63
C THR A 11 16.15 11.83 0.84
N ILE A 12 16.60 12.86 1.57
CA ILE A 12 15.83 14.12 1.73
C ILE A 12 15.43 14.70 0.37
N LYS A 13 16.36 14.77 -0.59
CA LYS A 13 16.08 15.26 -1.95
C LYS A 13 15.03 14.43 -2.68
N GLN A 14 15.08 13.10 -2.56
CA GLN A 14 14.06 12.23 -3.15
C GLN A 14 12.68 12.47 -2.54
N LEU A 15 12.62 12.62 -1.22
CA LEU A 15 11.39 12.91 -0.50
C LEU A 15 10.79 14.26 -0.91
N GLU A 16 11.63 15.28 -1.06
CA GLU A 16 11.23 16.62 -1.49
C GLU A 16 10.66 16.62 -2.91
N VAL A 17 11.34 15.96 -3.86
CA VAL A 17 10.81 15.76 -5.23
C VAL A 17 9.45 15.07 -5.20
N LEU A 18 9.29 14.01 -4.42
CA LEU A 18 8.00 13.30 -4.31
C LEU A 18 6.89 14.18 -3.70
N LYS A 19 7.21 15.02 -2.71
CA LYS A 19 6.25 15.97 -2.11
C LYS A 19 5.77 17.01 -3.13
N LEU A 20 6.70 17.64 -3.85
CA LEU A 20 6.35 18.62 -4.89
C LEU A 20 5.53 17.98 -6.02
N ARG A 21 5.87 16.74 -6.41
CA ARG A 21 5.06 15.98 -7.38
C ARG A 21 3.63 15.72 -6.88
N ALA A 22 3.45 15.42 -5.59
CA ALA A 22 2.12 15.23 -5.01
C ALA A 22 1.28 16.51 -4.95
N GLN A 23 1.93 17.68 -4.88
CA GLN A 23 1.29 18.99 -4.96
C GLN A 23 0.96 19.43 -6.41
N GLY A 24 1.34 18.65 -7.42
CA GLY A 24 1.02 18.90 -8.82
C GLY A 24 2.13 19.58 -9.64
N TYR A 25 3.29 19.89 -9.04
CA TYR A 25 4.40 20.53 -9.77
C TYR A 25 4.98 19.61 -10.85
N THR A 26 5.35 20.22 -11.99
CA THR A 26 6.05 19.51 -13.08
C THR A 26 7.53 19.33 -12.76
N GLN A 27 8.22 18.43 -13.46
CA GLN A 27 9.67 18.25 -13.29
C GLN A 27 10.46 19.53 -13.59
N ASN A 28 9.98 20.36 -14.52
CA ASN A 28 10.61 21.65 -14.85
C ASN A 28 10.47 22.62 -13.67
N ASN A 29 9.26 22.78 -13.12
CA ASN A 29 9.06 23.66 -11.98
C ASN A 29 9.88 23.22 -10.75
N ILE A 30 9.99 21.90 -10.53
CA ILE A 30 10.82 21.35 -9.46
C ILE A 30 12.30 21.64 -9.72
N ALA A 31 12.75 21.55 -10.97
CA ALA A 31 14.12 21.87 -11.34
C ALA A 31 14.46 23.34 -11.05
N ASP A 32 13.53 24.25 -11.34
CA ASP A 32 13.64 25.68 -11.03
C ASP A 32 13.71 25.93 -9.50
N ILE A 33 12.82 25.30 -8.73
CA ILE A 33 12.77 25.42 -7.27
C ILE A 33 14.05 24.87 -6.61
N MET A 34 14.52 23.72 -7.07
CA MET A 34 15.68 23.03 -6.52
C MET A 34 17.01 23.47 -7.15
N LYS A 35 16.98 24.49 -8.04
CA LYS A 35 18.15 25.03 -8.76
C LYS A 35 19.02 23.94 -9.39
N THR A 36 18.40 23.05 -10.14
CA THR A 36 19.05 21.90 -10.79
C THR A 36 18.47 21.71 -12.20
N THR A 37 19.02 20.77 -12.97
CA THR A 37 18.47 20.41 -14.27
C THR A 37 17.24 19.51 -14.15
N ARG A 38 16.34 19.59 -15.14
CA ARG A 38 15.16 18.71 -15.27
C ARG A 38 15.58 17.24 -15.34
N GLU A 39 16.66 16.94 -16.06
CA GLU A 39 17.21 15.60 -16.23
C GLU A 39 17.58 14.99 -14.88
N ASN A 40 18.21 15.79 -14.01
CA ASN A 40 18.56 15.35 -12.67
C ASN A 40 17.31 15.07 -11.82
N ILE A 41 16.27 15.92 -11.90
CA ILE A 41 14.98 15.68 -11.23
C ILE A 41 14.33 14.39 -11.73
N ALA A 42 14.33 14.14 -13.03
CA ALA A 42 13.77 12.91 -13.61
C ALA A 42 14.49 11.66 -13.08
N VAL A 43 15.82 11.70 -12.97
CA VAL A 43 16.63 10.61 -12.39
C VAL A 43 16.31 10.43 -10.90
N ILE A 44 16.23 11.52 -10.13
CA ILE A 44 15.88 11.47 -8.71
C ILE A 44 14.49 10.88 -8.49
N GLU A 45 13.48 11.33 -9.25
CA GLU A 45 12.10 10.82 -9.16
C GLU A 45 12.04 9.33 -9.50
N ARG A 46 12.72 8.90 -10.57
CA ARG A 46 12.78 7.48 -10.97
C ARG A 46 13.40 6.62 -9.87
N ARG A 47 14.54 7.05 -9.30
CA ARG A 47 15.20 6.33 -8.20
C ARG A 47 14.34 6.30 -6.94
N ALA A 48 13.69 7.40 -6.59
CA ALA A 48 12.78 7.49 -5.46
C ALA A 48 11.63 6.49 -5.59
N LYS A 49 10.98 6.46 -6.76
CA LYS A 49 9.90 5.50 -7.06
C LYS A 49 10.38 4.06 -7.01
N SER A 50 11.55 3.76 -7.57
CA SER A 50 12.12 2.41 -7.52
C SER A 50 12.43 1.97 -6.09
N ASN A 51 12.99 2.84 -5.26
CA ASN A 51 13.24 2.55 -3.85
C ASN A 51 11.95 2.31 -3.07
N LEU A 52 10.89 3.08 -3.37
CA LEU A 52 9.59 2.90 -2.74
C LEU A 52 8.95 1.55 -3.12
N ILE A 53 9.02 1.17 -4.40
CA ILE A 53 8.52 -0.13 -4.87
C ILE A 53 9.25 -1.27 -4.13
N ARG A 54 10.58 -1.24 -4.07
CA ARG A 54 11.38 -2.25 -3.36
C ARG A 54 11.05 -2.34 -1.88
N ALA A 55 10.86 -1.18 -1.24
CA ALA A 55 10.48 -1.15 0.17
C ALA A 55 9.10 -1.79 0.39
N ILE A 56 8.14 -1.51 -0.49
CA ILE A 56 6.81 -2.12 -0.42
C ILE A 56 6.88 -3.62 -0.71
N GLU A 57 7.60 -4.05 -1.73
CA GLU A 57 7.83 -5.47 -2.03
C GLU A 57 8.42 -6.18 -0.81
N THR A 58 9.40 -5.57 -0.15
CA THR A 58 10.00 -6.11 1.08
C THR A 58 8.95 -6.27 2.20
N ILE A 59 8.10 -5.26 2.42
CA ILE A 59 7.02 -5.32 3.42
C ILE A 59 6.00 -6.39 3.07
N VAL A 60 5.59 -6.49 1.80
CA VAL A 60 4.63 -7.50 1.33
C VAL A 60 5.19 -8.90 1.54
N SER A 61 6.44 -9.16 1.13
CA SER A 61 7.10 -10.46 1.32
C SER A 61 7.24 -10.83 2.79
N TYR A 62 7.51 -9.84 3.66
CA TYR A 62 7.53 -10.08 5.11
C TYR A 62 6.15 -10.48 5.62
N ILE A 63 5.09 -9.71 5.29
CA ILE A 63 3.70 -9.99 5.70
C ILE A 63 3.27 -11.38 5.21
N GLU A 64 3.57 -11.72 3.96
CA GLU A 64 3.31 -13.03 3.38
C GLU A 64 3.96 -14.15 4.20
N SER A 65 5.24 -14.00 4.54
CA SER A 65 6.01 -15.01 5.26
C SER A 65 5.53 -15.24 6.69
N VAL A 66 4.94 -14.24 7.36
CA VAL A 66 4.50 -14.35 8.76
C VAL A 66 2.99 -14.61 8.91
N SER A 67 2.24 -14.50 7.81
CA SER A 67 0.79 -14.74 7.79
C SER A 67 0.43 -16.22 7.96
N LEU A 68 -0.69 -16.50 8.60
CA LEU A 68 -1.25 -17.85 8.75
C LEU A 68 -2.23 -18.20 7.64
N ALA A 69 -2.96 -17.21 7.15
CA ALA A 69 -3.95 -17.39 6.11
C ALA A 69 -3.97 -16.17 5.19
N LYS A 70 -4.37 -16.43 3.95
CA LYS A 70 -4.47 -15.45 2.87
C LYS A 70 -5.85 -15.56 2.23
N VAL A 71 -6.51 -14.41 2.04
CA VAL A 71 -7.79 -14.32 1.33
C VAL A 71 -7.64 -13.31 0.19
N GLU A 72 -7.79 -13.79 -1.05
CA GLU A 72 -7.80 -12.93 -2.23
C GLU A 72 -9.24 -12.50 -2.52
N ILE A 73 -9.49 -11.20 -2.63
CA ILE A 73 -10.78 -10.61 -2.94
C ILE A 73 -10.66 -9.95 -4.31
N LYS A 74 -11.54 -10.35 -5.23
CA LYS A 74 -11.50 -9.84 -6.60
C LYS A 74 -12.32 -8.57 -6.72
N LYS A 75 -11.92 -7.72 -7.66
CA LYS A 75 -12.75 -6.60 -8.12
C LYS A 75 -14.13 -7.12 -8.56
N GLY A 76 -15.18 -6.42 -8.16
CA GLY A 76 -16.58 -6.77 -8.41
C GLY A 76 -17.17 -7.72 -7.37
N GLU A 77 -16.38 -8.22 -6.42
CA GLU A 77 -16.86 -9.05 -5.33
C GLU A 77 -17.67 -8.23 -4.32
N ASN A 78 -18.75 -8.79 -3.80
CA ASN A 78 -19.58 -8.13 -2.80
C ASN A 78 -18.85 -8.01 -1.46
N THR A 79 -18.88 -6.83 -0.85
CA THR A 79 -18.15 -6.52 0.38
C THR A 79 -18.52 -7.46 1.53
N TYR A 80 -19.82 -7.75 1.73
CA TYR A 80 -20.27 -8.64 2.81
C TYR A 80 -19.85 -10.09 2.59
N ILE A 81 -19.88 -10.56 1.34
CA ILE A 81 -19.43 -11.92 1.00
C ILE A 81 -17.92 -12.05 1.26
N ALA A 82 -17.14 -11.05 0.84
CA ALA A 82 -15.71 -11.01 1.07
C ALA A 82 -15.38 -11.06 2.58
N VAL A 83 -16.07 -10.27 3.39
CA VAL A 83 -15.88 -10.23 4.85
C VAL A 83 -16.23 -11.57 5.51
N LYS A 84 -17.36 -12.19 5.13
CA LYS A 84 -17.71 -13.53 5.62
C LYS A 84 -16.62 -14.56 5.30
N ARG A 85 -16.00 -14.47 4.12
CA ARG A 85 -14.87 -15.34 3.75
C ARG A 85 -13.65 -15.09 4.63
N ILE A 86 -13.30 -13.84 4.91
CA ILE A 86 -12.19 -13.49 5.83
C ILE A 86 -12.44 -14.11 7.21
N LEU A 87 -13.62 -13.91 7.79
CA LEU A 87 -13.97 -14.45 9.11
C LEU A 87 -13.90 -15.99 9.13
N ARG A 88 -14.38 -16.63 8.06
CA ARG A 88 -14.31 -18.09 7.94
C ARG A 88 -12.87 -18.59 7.85
N GLU A 89 -12.02 -17.96 7.05
CA GLU A 89 -10.61 -18.38 6.96
C GLU A 89 -9.84 -18.11 8.25
N ALA A 90 -10.15 -17.04 8.99
CA ALA A 90 -9.59 -16.81 10.32
C ALA A 90 -9.96 -17.93 11.30
N ASN A 91 -11.24 -18.32 11.31
CA ASN A 91 -11.73 -19.43 12.14
C ASN A 91 -11.08 -20.77 11.73
N ASN A 92 -10.93 -21.03 10.43
CA ASN A 92 -10.24 -22.23 9.92
C ASN A 92 -8.77 -22.28 10.36
N ALA A 93 -8.10 -21.11 10.36
CA ALA A 93 -6.74 -20.95 10.85
C ALA A 93 -6.63 -20.97 12.39
N LYS A 94 -7.75 -21.12 13.11
CA LYS A 94 -7.86 -21.07 14.58
C LYS A 94 -7.32 -19.78 15.19
N VAL A 95 -7.49 -18.66 14.47
CA VAL A 95 -7.09 -17.32 14.90
C VAL A 95 -8.32 -16.53 15.31
N LYS A 96 -8.29 -15.96 16.51
CA LYS A 96 -9.28 -14.97 16.93
C LYS A 96 -8.86 -13.60 16.40
N LEU A 97 -9.64 -13.06 15.47
CA LEU A 97 -9.41 -11.70 14.98
C LEU A 97 -9.65 -10.68 16.08
N LYS A 98 -8.83 -9.63 16.10
CA LYS A 98 -9.02 -8.48 16.99
C LYS A 98 -10.16 -7.59 16.52
N GLU A 99 -10.26 -7.42 15.21
CA GLU A 99 -11.25 -6.57 14.55
C GLU A 99 -12.60 -7.29 14.39
N HIS A 100 -13.67 -6.53 14.56
CA HIS A 100 -15.03 -6.98 14.36
C HIS A 100 -15.49 -6.78 12.91
N MET A 101 -16.59 -7.45 12.56
CA MET A 101 -17.15 -7.41 11.20
C MET A 101 -17.37 -5.98 10.65
N PRO A 102 -17.92 -5.00 11.41
CA PRO A 102 -18.10 -3.64 10.91
C PRO A 102 -16.77 -2.94 10.57
N GLU A 103 -15.74 -3.13 11.39
CA GLU A 103 -14.41 -2.52 11.18
C GLU A 103 -13.76 -3.05 9.91
N ILE A 104 -13.87 -4.36 9.66
CA ILE A 104 -13.37 -5.01 8.44
C ILE A 104 -14.15 -4.50 7.20
N ILE A 105 -15.46 -4.28 7.33
CA ILE A 105 -16.27 -3.71 6.25
C ILE A 105 -15.78 -2.28 5.93
N ASP A 106 -15.66 -1.43 6.94
CA ASP A 106 -15.29 -0.03 6.76
C ASP A 106 -13.89 0.11 6.13
N ILE A 107 -12.93 -0.72 6.54
CA ILE A 107 -11.59 -0.65 5.95
C ILE A 107 -11.56 -1.15 4.50
N LEU A 108 -12.33 -2.20 4.17
CA LEU A 108 -12.43 -2.71 2.80
C LEU A 108 -13.02 -1.65 1.87
N LYS A 109 -14.06 -0.94 2.32
CA LYS A 109 -14.65 0.18 1.58
C LYS A 109 -13.64 1.32 1.39
N ARG A 110 -12.92 1.68 2.45
CA ARG A 110 -11.95 2.79 2.43
C ARG A 110 -10.75 2.52 1.52
N ILE A 111 -10.23 1.29 1.56
CA ILE A 111 -9.03 0.89 0.81
C ILE A 111 -9.39 0.49 -0.62
N GLY A 112 -10.40 -0.36 -0.75
CA GLY A 112 -10.82 -0.97 -2.00
C GLY A 112 -11.63 -0.08 -2.92
N GLY A 113 -12.32 0.91 -2.34
CA GLY A 113 -13.45 1.57 -2.97
C GLY A 113 -14.65 0.61 -3.08
N GLU A 114 -15.85 1.14 -2.87
CA GLU A 114 -17.09 0.39 -3.03
C GLU A 114 -18.06 1.15 -3.93
N GLU A 115 -18.71 0.43 -4.83
CA GLU A 115 -19.79 0.91 -5.67
C GLU A 115 -20.88 -0.17 -5.72
N ASP A 116 -22.12 0.21 -5.38
CA ASP A 116 -23.28 -0.70 -5.30
C ASP A 116 -23.03 -1.99 -4.48
N GLY A 117 -22.29 -1.87 -3.37
CA GLY A 117 -21.99 -3.00 -2.48
C GLY A 117 -20.88 -3.93 -2.99
N LYS A 118 -20.17 -3.55 -4.05
CA LYS A 118 -19.07 -4.32 -4.67
C LYS A 118 -17.75 -3.55 -4.60
N LEU A 119 -16.66 -4.29 -4.43
CA LEU A 119 -15.33 -3.72 -4.34
C LEU A 119 -14.76 -3.35 -5.71
N ASN A 120 -14.13 -2.19 -5.81
CA ASN A 120 -13.66 -1.65 -7.09
C ASN A 120 -12.21 -2.03 -7.43
N THR A 121 -11.52 -2.74 -6.54
CA THR A 121 -10.12 -3.15 -6.72
C THR A 121 -9.88 -4.56 -6.18
N ASN A 122 -8.79 -5.19 -6.64
CA ASN A 122 -8.33 -6.46 -6.10
C ASN A 122 -7.60 -6.23 -4.77
N ILE A 123 -7.95 -6.99 -3.74
CA ILE A 123 -7.40 -6.86 -2.40
C ILE A 123 -6.94 -8.23 -1.92
N ILE A 124 -5.73 -8.30 -1.39
CA ILE A 124 -5.27 -9.47 -0.64
C ILE A 124 -5.31 -9.13 0.84
N VAL A 125 -5.95 -10.01 1.61
CA VAL A 125 -6.04 -9.91 3.06
C VAL A 125 -5.18 -11.01 3.67
N TYR A 126 -4.22 -10.61 4.50
CA TYR A 126 -3.35 -11.52 5.26
C TYR A 126 -3.76 -11.50 6.73
N ILE A 127 -3.99 -12.68 7.28
CA ILE A 127 -4.36 -12.88 8.68
C ILE A 127 -3.10 -13.32 9.45
N GLN A 128 -2.74 -12.56 10.48
CA GLN A 128 -1.56 -12.84 11.29
C GLN A 128 -1.87 -13.73 12.50
N LYS A 129 -0.80 -14.26 13.12
CA LYS A 129 -0.88 -15.12 14.32
C LYS A 129 -1.50 -14.41 15.53
N ASP A 130 -1.30 -13.10 15.64
CA ASP A 130 -1.78 -12.31 16.77
C ASP A 130 -3.24 -11.86 16.62
N GLY A 131 -3.91 -12.22 15.51
CA GLY A 131 -5.26 -11.78 15.20
C GLY A 131 -5.36 -10.45 14.46
N SER A 132 -4.22 -9.83 14.11
CA SER A 132 -4.18 -8.64 13.25
C SER A 132 -4.39 -8.99 11.78
N ILE A 133 -4.82 -8.00 10.99
CA ILE A 133 -5.12 -8.16 9.56
C ILE A 133 -4.34 -7.11 8.76
N ASN A 134 -3.71 -7.56 7.67
CA ASN A 134 -3.06 -6.68 6.70
C ASN A 134 -3.79 -6.73 5.37
N LEU A 135 -4.14 -5.57 4.85
CA LEU A 135 -4.80 -5.42 3.55
C LEU A 135 -3.83 -4.80 2.55
N ILE A 136 -3.64 -5.49 1.42
CA ILE A 136 -2.76 -5.07 0.33
C ILE A 136 -3.59 -4.97 -0.94
N THR A 137 -3.69 -3.76 -1.50
CA THR A 137 -4.34 -3.57 -2.81
C THR A 137 -3.41 -3.94 -3.94
N ILE A 138 -3.91 -4.68 -4.92
CA ILE A 138 -3.20 -4.91 -6.18
C ILE A 138 -3.75 -3.91 -7.21
N PRO A 139 -3.03 -2.82 -7.54
CA PRO A 139 -3.50 -1.89 -8.55
C PRO A 139 -3.52 -2.53 -9.95
N ASP A 140 -4.65 -2.42 -10.67
CA ASP A 140 -4.86 -2.97 -12.02
C ASP A 140 -3.87 -2.45 -13.10
N LYS A 141 -3.13 -1.38 -12.81
CA LYS A 141 -2.07 -0.87 -13.67
C LYS A 141 -0.75 -0.90 -12.89
N LYS A 142 0.26 -1.61 -13.44
CA LYS A 142 1.68 -1.77 -13.01
C LYS A 142 2.46 -0.48 -12.60
N LYS A 143 1.81 0.69 -12.51
CA LYS A 143 2.40 2.01 -12.25
C LYS A 143 1.82 2.75 -11.04
N ARG A 144 0.96 2.13 -10.21
CA ARG A 144 0.51 2.73 -8.94
C ARG A 144 1.19 2.05 -7.76
N ILE A 145 1.58 2.86 -6.78
CA ILE A 145 2.16 2.41 -5.52
C ILE A 145 1.07 1.63 -4.76
N PRO A 146 1.31 0.38 -4.36
CA PRO A 146 0.33 -0.38 -3.57
C PRO A 146 0.03 0.35 -2.26
N LYS A 147 -1.25 0.39 -1.87
CA LYS A 147 -1.63 0.82 -0.52
C LYS A 147 -1.54 -0.39 0.40
N VAL A 148 -0.80 -0.23 1.49
CA VAL A 148 -0.70 -1.21 2.58
C VAL A 148 -1.36 -0.58 3.80
N CYS A 149 -2.27 -1.32 4.43
CA CYS A 149 -2.89 -0.92 5.70
C CYS A 149 -2.86 -2.09 6.66
N THR A 150 -2.51 -1.80 7.91
CA THR A 150 -2.42 -2.76 9.02
C THR A 150 -3.43 -2.34 10.08
N LEU A 151 -4.26 -3.28 10.51
CA LEU A 151 -5.14 -3.15 11.68
C LEU A 151 -4.53 -3.96 12.82
N SER A 152 -4.45 -3.41 14.03
CA SER A 152 -3.66 -3.96 15.15
C SER A 152 -4.41 -3.93 16.46
#